data_AF-A0A5R2MUX5-F1
#
_entry.id   AF-A0A5R2MUX5-F1
#
_cell.length_a   1.000
_cell.length_b   1.000
_cell.length_c   1.000
_cell.angle_alpha   90.00
_cell.angle_beta   90.00
_cell.angle_gamma   90.00
#
_symmetry.space_group_name_H-M   'P 1'
#
loop_
_entity.id
_entity.type
_entity.pdbx_description
1 polymer ?
#
loop_
_entity_poly.entity_id
_entity_poly.type
_entity_poly.pdbx_seq_one_letter_code
_entity_poly.pdbx_strand_id
1 'polypeptide(L)'
;DKTTIVFRELVRGAPMVDMGFGTIGPHAEAEVLDPSVMLVPLAAFDARGHRIGYGAGYYDRAIAKLVDKGHTPRLIGIAFDCQEVAQVPDENHDVIIPEILTESG
;
A
#
# COMPACT_ATOMS: atom_id res chain seq x y z
N ASP A 1 5.47 -14.63 -10.53
CA ASP A 1 5.01 -13.32 -10.97
C ASP A 1 5.79 -12.26 -10.19
N LYS A 2 6.66 -11.49 -10.86
CA LYS A 2 7.56 -10.53 -10.20
C LYS A 2 6.85 -9.24 -9.76
N THR A 3 5.54 -9.14 -9.99
CA THR A 3 4.82 -7.87 -9.93
C THR A 3 3.81 -7.76 -8.78
N THR A 4 3.63 -8.81 -7.97
CA THR A 4 2.63 -8.80 -6.89
C THR A 4 3.32 -8.77 -5.53
N ILE A 5 2.98 -7.78 -4.69
CA ILE A 5 3.50 -7.67 -3.32
C ILE A 5 3.12 -8.94 -2.54
N VAL A 6 4.06 -9.46 -1.76
CA VAL A 6 3.83 -10.53 -0.79
C VAL A 6 4.18 -9.98 0.60
N PHE A 7 3.19 -9.90 1.48
CA PHE A 7 3.40 -9.47 2.86
C PHE A 7 4.00 -10.62 3.66
N ARG A 8 5.02 -10.29 4.45
CA ARG A 8 5.74 -11.27 5.28
C ARG A 8 5.88 -10.76 6.70
N GLU A 9 5.93 -11.70 7.64
CA GLU A 9 6.13 -11.39 9.04
C GLU A 9 7.45 -10.65 9.26
N LEU A 10 7.39 -9.54 9.99
CA LEU A 10 8.56 -8.81 10.46
C LEU A 10 8.87 -9.24 11.90
N VAL A 11 9.89 -10.07 12.06
CA VAL A 11 10.39 -10.49 13.39
C VAL A 11 11.42 -9.47 13.89
N ARG A 12 11.17 -8.85 15.05
CA ARG A 12 12.09 -7.85 15.62
C ARG A 12 13.46 -8.46 15.91
N GLY A 13 14.51 -7.79 15.43
CA GLY A 13 15.90 -8.23 15.61
C GLY A 13 16.37 -9.30 14.63
N ALA A 14 15.48 -9.83 13.78
CA ALA A 14 15.90 -10.69 12.68
C ALA A 14 16.64 -9.89 11.59
N PRO A 15 17.60 -10.51 10.88
CA PRO A 15 18.23 -9.89 9.73
C PRO A 15 17.19 -9.51 8.66
N MET A 16 17.34 -8.30 8.11
CA MET A 16 16.58 -7.86 6.95
C MET A 16 17.44 -7.99 5.68
N VAL A 17 16.78 -8.21 4.55
CA VAL A 17 17.42 -8.32 3.24
C VAL A 17 17.09 -7.13 2.37
N ASP A 18 17.98 -6.83 1.43
CA ASP A 18 17.74 -5.82 0.39
C ASP A 18 16.57 -6.27 -0.51
N MET A 19 15.61 -5.36 -0.72
CA MET A 19 14.41 -5.58 -1.52
C MET A 19 14.43 -4.76 -2.83
N GLY A 20 15.55 -4.13 -3.16
CA GLY A 20 15.70 -3.17 -4.25
C GLY A 20 15.24 -1.75 -3.89
N PHE A 21 15.56 -0.80 -4.76
CA PHE A 21 15.20 0.63 -4.62
C PHE A 21 15.57 1.26 -3.26
N GLY A 22 16.62 0.76 -2.60
CA GLY A 22 17.05 1.26 -1.29
C GLY A 22 16.15 0.81 -0.12
N THR A 23 15.27 -0.17 -0.35
CA THR A 23 14.39 -0.71 0.69
C THR A 23 14.95 -2.01 1.27
N ILE A 24 14.62 -2.27 2.53
CA ILE A 24 14.96 -3.51 3.24
C ILE A 24 13.70 -4.13 3.82
N GLY A 25 13.67 -5.45 3.93
CA GLY A 25 12.49 -6.16 4.42
C GLY A 25 12.79 -7.56 4.97
N PRO A 26 11.74 -8.28 5.41
CA PRO A 26 11.88 -9.66 5.89
C PRO A 26 12.46 -10.60 4.83
N HIS A 27 13.14 -11.65 5.28
CA HIS A 27 13.67 -12.69 4.40
C HIS A 27 12.54 -13.36 3.59
N ALA A 28 12.87 -13.87 2.40
CA ALA A 28 11.90 -14.54 1.52
C ALA A 28 11.29 -15.83 2.09
N GLU A 29 11.87 -16.36 3.17
CA GLU A 29 11.37 -17.54 3.90
C GLU A 29 10.49 -17.18 5.12
N ALA A 30 10.40 -15.89 5.49
CA ALA A 30 9.51 -15.46 6.56
C ALA A 30 8.05 -15.78 6.21
N GLU A 31 7.23 -16.04 7.23
CA GLU A 31 5.83 -16.43 7.09
C GLU A 31 5.08 -15.41 6.22
N VAL A 32 4.28 -15.90 5.26
CA VAL A 32 3.43 -15.05 4.42
C VAL A 32 2.16 -14.73 5.20
N LEU A 33 1.84 -13.44 5.28
CA LEU A 33 0.68 -12.96 6.03
C LEU A 33 -0.35 -12.32 5.09
N ASP A 34 -1.62 -12.40 5.46
CA ASP A 34 -2.70 -11.63 4.86
C ASP A 34 -3.06 -10.50 5.84
N PRO A 35 -2.68 -9.24 5.57
CA PRO A 35 -2.83 -8.15 6.52
C PRO A 35 -4.29 -7.70 6.64
N SER A 36 -4.76 -7.47 7.87
CA SER A 36 -6.10 -6.89 8.12
C SER A 36 -6.13 -5.36 8.04
N VAL A 37 -4.96 -4.72 8.13
CA VAL A 37 -4.78 -3.28 7.94
C VAL A 37 -3.59 -3.07 7.01
N MET A 38 -3.76 -2.20 6.02
CA MET A 38 -2.70 -1.83 5.08
C MET A 38 -2.46 -0.33 5.12
N LEU A 39 -1.22 0.04 5.44
CA LEU A 39 -0.73 1.40 5.26
C LEU A 39 -0.22 1.53 3.83
N VAL A 40 -0.86 2.39 3.03
CA VAL A 40 -0.57 2.50 1.61
C VAL A 40 0.12 3.84 1.31
N PRO A 41 1.38 3.84 0.88
CA PRO A 41 2.05 5.04 0.44
C PRO A 41 1.48 5.51 -0.90
N LEU A 42 1.51 6.82 -1.13
CA LEU A 42 1.00 7.48 -2.32
C LEU A 42 1.86 8.70 -2.66
N ALA A 43 1.77 9.15 -3.91
CA ALA A 43 2.47 10.34 -4.40
C ALA A 43 1.61 11.61 -4.31
N ALA A 44 0.30 11.48 -4.54
CA ALA A 44 -0.69 12.55 -4.36
C ALA A 44 -2.07 11.96 -4.02
N PHE A 45 -2.92 12.73 -3.35
CA PHE A 45 -4.29 12.34 -3.03
C PHE A 45 -5.24 13.53 -3.13
N ASP A 46 -6.53 13.27 -3.20
CA ASP A 46 -7.56 14.30 -3.06
C ASP A 46 -8.56 13.99 -1.94
N ALA A 47 -9.37 14.99 -1.58
CA ALA A 47 -10.39 14.87 -0.53
C ALA A 47 -11.50 13.83 -0.82
N ARG A 48 -11.55 13.28 -2.04
CA ARG A 48 -12.49 12.20 -2.41
C ARG A 48 -11.88 10.81 -2.16
N GLY A 49 -10.62 10.73 -1.73
CA GLY A 49 -9.90 9.48 -1.46
C GLY A 49 -9.24 8.87 -2.71
N HIS A 50 -9.23 9.58 -3.84
CA HIS A 50 -8.45 9.15 -5.00
C HIS A 50 -6.98 9.43 -4.76
N ARG A 51 -6.12 8.61 -5.38
CA ARG A 51 -4.67 8.69 -5.18
C ARG A 51 -3.91 8.46 -6.47
N ILE A 52 -2.72 9.03 -6.53
CA ILE A 52 -1.70 8.68 -7.52
C ILE A 52 -0.64 7.85 -6.80
N GLY A 53 -0.47 6.60 -7.23
CA GLY A 53 0.66 5.77 -6.82
C GLY A 53 1.90 6.03 -7.68
N TYR A 54 2.97 5.25 -7.47
CA TYR A 54 4.21 5.36 -8.25
C TYR A 54 4.18 4.60 -9.59
N GLY A 55 2.99 4.39 -10.16
CA GLY A 55 2.79 3.93 -11.55
C GLY A 55 2.85 2.41 -11.81
N ALA A 56 3.18 1.57 -10.82
CA ALA A 56 3.36 0.14 -11.06
C ALA A 56 2.16 -0.75 -10.62
N GLY A 57 1.11 -0.18 -10.02
CA GLY A 57 -0.11 -0.91 -9.63
C GLY A 57 0.11 -2.05 -8.61
N TYR A 58 1.20 -2.02 -7.86
CA TYR A 58 1.57 -3.08 -6.91
C TYR A 58 0.52 -3.27 -5.81
N TYR A 59 0.03 -2.17 -5.24
CA TYR A 59 -0.95 -2.21 -4.15
C TYR A 59 -2.33 -2.64 -4.63
N ASP A 60 -2.78 -2.17 -5.80
CA ASP A 60 -4.10 -2.52 -6.32
C ASP A 60 -4.19 -4.03 -6.58
N ARG A 61 -3.14 -4.63 -7.18
CA ARG A 61 -3.04 -6.09 -7.34
C ARG A 61 -3.02 -6.84 -6.01
N ALA A 62 -2.31 -6.32 -5.01
CA ALA A 62 -2.25 -6.94 -3.68
C ALA A 62 -3.61 -6.91 -2.96
N ILE A 63 -4.32 -5.79 -3.04
CA ILE A 63 -5.66 -5.60 -2.49
C ILE A 63 -6.64 -6.56 -3.19
N ALA A 64 -6.66 -6.58 -4.52
CA ALA A 64 -7.52 -7.48 -5.30
C ALA A 64 -7.31 -8.96 -4.89
N LYS A 65 -6.05 -9.39 -4.74
CA LYS A 65 -5.73 -10.76 -4.31
C LYS A 65 -6.23 -11.08 -2.90
N LEU A 66 -6.20 -10.13 -1.97
CA LEU A 66 -6.76 -10.34 -0.63
C LEU A 66 -8.29 -10.45 -0.69
N VAL A 67 -8.93 -9.57 -1.47
CA VAL A 67 -10.38 -9.60 -1.67
C VAL A 67 -10.83 -10.93 -2.32
N ASP A 68 -10.10 -11.43 -3.31
CA ASP A 68 -10.38 -12.72 -3.96
C ASP A 68 -10.27 -13.90 -2.98
N LYS A 69 -9.44 -13.78 -1.93
CA LYS A 69 -9.36 -14.75 -0.83
C LYS A 69 -10.47 -14.59 0.23
N GLY A 70 -11.36 -13.61 0.07
CA GLY A 70 -12.37 -13.25 1.07
C GLY A 70 -11.83 -12.42 2.24
N HIS A 71 -10.67 -11.77 2.08
CA HIS A 71 -10.08 -10.89 3.09
C HIS A 71 -10.12 -9.43 2.62
N THR A 72 -10.87 -8.58 3.32
CA THR A 72 -10.96 -7.15 2.99
C THR A 72 -10.17 -6.34 4.02
N PRO A 73 -8.92 -5.94 3.72
CA PRO A 73 -8.13 -5.13 4.63
C PRO A 73 -8.73 -3.73 4.78
N ARG A 74 -8.61 -3.14 5.98
CA ARG A 74 -8.78 -1.70 6.16
C ARG A 74 -7.60 -0.98 5.50
N LEU A 75 -7.88 -0.08 4.57
CA LEU A 75 -6.86 0.67 3.84
C LEU A 75 -6.72 2.06 4.45
N ILE A 76 -5.49 2.45 4.77
CA ILE A 76 -5.15 3.79 5.26
C ILE A 76 -4.03 4.34 4.39
N GLY A 77 -4.28 5.43 3.68
CA GLY A 77 -3.25 6.14 2.94
C GLY A 77 -2.38 6.93 3.91
N ILE A 78 -1.07 6.80 3.80
CA ILE A 78 -0.13 7.60 4.58
C ILE A 78 0.49 8.63 3.63
N ALA A 79 0.29 9.90 3.96
CA ALA A 79 0.68 11.01 3.11
C ALA A 79 1.16 12.20 3.95
N PHE A 80 1.87 13.12 3.32
CA PHE A 80 2.07 14.46 3.85
C PHE A 80 0.96 15.39 3.37
N ASP A 81 0.66 16.44 4.13
CA ASP A 81 -0.31 17.48 3.75
C ASP A 81 0.00 18.07 2.36
N CYS A 82 1.28 18.22 2.03
CA CYS A 82 1.71 18.77 0.74
C CYS A 82 1.42 17.88 -0.47
N GLN A 83 1.00 16.63 -0.23
CA GLN A 83 0.61 15.68 -1.26
C GLN A 83 -0.90 15.76 -1.58
N GLU A 84 -1.66 16.54 -0.81
CA GLU A 84 -3.05 16.83 -1.15
C GLU A 84 -3.10 17.75 -2.37
N VAL A 85 -3.87 17.34 -3.37
CA VAL A 85 -4.15 18.11 -4.57
C VAL A 85 -5.65 18.34 -4.71
N ALA A 86 -6.04 19.39 -5.43
CA ALA A 86 -7.45 19.73 -5.60
C ALA A 86 -8.26 18.59 -6.26
N GLN A 87 -7.64 17.86 -7.19
CA GLN A 87 -8.29 16.75 -7.87
C GLN A 87 -7.24 15.79 -8.44
N VAL A 88 -7.38 14.51 -8.11
CA VAL A 88 -6.64 13.44 -8.78
C VAL A 88 -7.45 12.97 -9.99
N PRO A 89 -6.83 12.82 -11.19
CA PRO A 89 -7.48 12.13 -12.30
C PRO A 89 -7.81 10.69 -11.91
N ASP A 90 -9.07 10.30 -12.06
CA ASP A 90 -9.59 9.01 -11.63
C ASP A 90 -10.28 8.26 -12.78
N GLU A 91 -10.17 6.93 -12.77
CA GLU A 91 -10.92 6.00 -13.61
C GLU A 91 -11.82 5.10 -12.77
N ASN A 92 -12.91 4.58 -13.36
CA ASN A 92 -13.91 3.76 -12.64
C ASN A 92 -13.35 2.49 -11.97
N HIS A 93 -12.15 2.07 -12.35
CA HIS A 93 -11.50 0.86 -11.82
C HIS A 93 -10.49 1.17 -10.70
N ASP A 94 -10.25 2.44 -10.39
CA ASP A 94 -9.33 2.85 -9.35
C ASP A 94 -9.87 2.53 -7.95
N VAL A 95 -9.00 1.98 -7.11
CA VAL A 95 -9.34 1.70 -5.72
C VAL A 95 -9.21 2.99 -4.90
N ILE A 96 -10.35 3.49 -4.42
CA ILE A 96 -10.42 4.62 -3.50
C ILE A 96 -9.88 4.19 -2.14
N ILE A 97 -9.01 5.01 -1.51
CA ILE A 97 -8.73 4.89 -0.09
C ILE A 97 -9.56 5.91 0.68
N PRO A 98 -10.56 5.49 1.47
CA PRO A 98 -11.43 6.43 2.18
C PRO A 98 -10.75 7.10 3.39
N GLU A 99 -9.65 6.53 3.89
CA GLU A 99 -8.94 7.04 5.06
C GLU A 99 -7.53 7.46 4.65
N ILE A 100 -7.25 8.76 4.71
CA ILE A 100 -5.90 9.30 4.53
C ILE A 100 -5.49 9.90 5.88
N LEU A 101 -4.30 9.52 6.35
CA LEU A 101 -3.68 10.07 7.55
C LEU A 101 -2.47 10.92 7.14
N THR A 102 -2.49 12.17 7.55
CA THR A 102 -1.37 13.11 7.40
C THR A 102 -0.82 13.57 8.74
N GLU A 103 0.21 14.42 8.74
CA GLU A 103 0.74 15.03 9.96
C GLU A 103 -0.24 15.98 10.65
N SER A 104 -1.26 16.46 9.93
CA SER A 104 -2.30 17.35 10.48
C SER A 104 -3.51 16.61 11.07
N GLY A 105 -3.61 15.29 10.86
CA GLY A 105 -4.64 14.43 11.45
C GLY A 105 -5.52 13.71 10.44
#